data_AF-A0A061REF2-F1
#
_entry.id   AF-A0A061REF2-F1
#
_cell.length_a   1.000
_cell.length_b   1.000
_cell.length_c   1.000
_cell.angle_alpha   90.00
_cell.angle_beta   90.00
_cell.angle_gamma   90.00
#
_symmetry.space_group_name_H-M   'P 1'
#
loop_
_entity.id
_entity.type
_entity.pdbx_description
1 polymer ?
#
loop_
_entity_poly.entity_id
_entity_poly.type
_entity_poly.pdbx_seq_one_letter_code
_entity_poly.pdbx_strand_id
1 'polypeptide(L)'
;MRLIPSYSRSRALTHWRLTLLAVGGALAGFCLGLIFMGTVHTMLEIRATRHYLESENNATSVESLQEQAVIKDPQAEQDTIHTICTSNGSPYVNFQTRIMYGTYLKVQSMPGGEKLVAFTRILHRTKPDVLYDEIPTFRAEPLTPACDNWCEFPVSDRPDAVEQWLKAAESDPSMIRAPWILMIETDYVWHKPLQAPRADSGALSIAFPFGYIVPNAPPLRGVMRLMYPEEKGPLSDIPNTGPAPMLLRAGELRLLVPDWKRLAAHIEAHAETKQKLGWVREMYAWSVAAALNNVKFDLHLPPKQKLIVQPPADREIGDAAMFHYTWGTVINDVQGGDKVKLWEFDKRTYTDAVHALKVPLIPEPPPWRSTFRLQDGLAVDEKLMAVVRAMIDDMNSVIPQLKDLRSKGSS
;
A
#
# COMPACT_ATOMS: atom_id res chain seq x y z
N MET A 1 45.75 0.64 70.10
CA MET A 1 44.85 1.81 70.13
C MET A 1 44.66 2.29 68.69
N ARG A 2 43.43 2.57 68.26
CA ARG A 2 42.94 2.56 66.86
C ARG A 2 43.59 3.58 65.91
N LEU A 3 43.75 3.17 64.64
CA LEU A 3 43.77 4.01 63.43
C LEU A 3 42.74 3.47 62.43
N ILE A 4 42.06 4.38 61.71
CA ILE A 4 41.02 4.11 60.68
C ILE A 4 41.72 3.76 59.34
N PRO A 5 41.11 2.99 58.41
CA PRO A 5 40.54 3.64 57.22
C PRO A 5 39.24 3.02 56.66
N SER A 6 38.57 3.85 55.86
CA SER A 6 37.40 3.63 55.01
C SER A 6 37.61 2.55 53.92
N TYR A 7 36.53 2.03 53.34
CA TYR A 7 36.45 1.79 51.88
C TYR A 7 34.98 1.62 51.43
N SER A 8 34.58 2.41 50.43
CA SER A 8 33.37 2.20 49.63
C SER A 8 33.68 1.25 48.46
N ARG A 9 32.69 0.47 48.03
CA ARG A 9 32.67 -0.14 46.69
C ARG A 9 31.23 -0.21 46.17
N SER A 10 30.85 0.73 45.32
CA SER A 10 29.75 0.58 44.37
C SER A 10 30.22 -0.31 43.20
N ARG A 11 29.41 -1.30 42.81
CA ARG A 11 29.63 -2.07 41.57
C ARG A 11 29.00 -1.31 40.41
N ALA A 12 29.84 -0.74 39.55
CA ALA A 12 29.43 -0.22 38.26
C ALA A 12 28.95 -1.36 37.36
N LEU A 13 27.68 -1.33 36.93
CA LEU A 13 27.22 -2.10 35.78
C LEU A 13 27.87 -1.49 34.53
N THR A 14 28.73 -2.27 33.86
CA THR A 14 29.44 -1.84 32.65
C THR A 14 28.47 -1.64 31.48
N HIS A 15 28.55 -0.46 30.84
CA HIS A 15 27.70 0.02 29.75
C HIS A 15 27.36 -1.00 28.64
N TRP A 16 28.27 -1.94 28.32
CA TRP A 16 28.03 -2.94 27.27
C TRP A 16 26.84 -3.87 27.53
N ARG A 17 26.53 -4.18 28.79
CA ARG A 17 25.39 -5.04 29.15
C ARG A 17 24.04 -4.33 29.00
N LEU A 18 24.01 -3.02 29.25
CA LEU A 18 22.83 -2.18 29.04
C LEU A 18 22.55 -2.01 27.53
N THR A 19 23.59 -1.84 26.71
CA THR A 19 23.44 -1.74 25.25
C THR A 19 22.95 -3.04 24.63
N LEU A 20 23.46 -4.20 25.07
CA LEU A 20 22.99 -5.50 24.57
C LEU A 20 21.54 -5.82 24.97
N LEU A 21 21.13 -5.45 26.19
CA LEU A 21 19.75 -5.61 26.62
C LEU A 21 18.80 -4.67 25.87
N ALA A 22 19.22 -3.44 25.57
CA ALA A 22 18.44 -2.50 24.77
C ALA A 22 18.29 -2.94 23.30
N VAL A 23 19.38 -3.39 22.66
CA VAL A 23 19.36 -3.87 21.27
C VAL A 23 18.61 -5.20 21.16
N GLY A 24 18.80 -6.11 22.12
CA GLY A 24 18.07 -7.37 22.19
C GLY A 24 16.56 -7.16 22.43
N GLY A 25 16.20 -6.21 23.30
CA GLY A 25 14.80 -5.83 23.54
C GLY A 25 14.14 -5.17 22.33
N ALA A 26 14.87 -4.32 21.59
CA ALA A 26 14.37 -3.67 20.38
C ALA A 26 14.17 -4.67 19.22
N LEU A 27 15.09 -5.61 19.02
CA LEU A 27 14.97 -6.67 18.00
C LEU A 27 13.86 -7.67 18.34
N ALA A 28 13.73 -8.07 19.61
CA ALA A 28 12.64 -8.93 20.05
C ALA A 28 11.28 -8.22 19.93
N GLY A 29 11.20 -6.93 20.29
CA GLY A 29 10.00 -6.11 20.10
C GLY A 29 9.62 -5.92 18.64
N PHE A 30 10.60 -5.76 17.74
CA PHE A 30 10.39 -5.66 16.29
C PHE A 30 9.88 -6.96 15.69
N CYS A 31 10.48 -8.11 16.04
CA CYS A 31 10.03 -9.42 15.56
C CYS A 31 8.66 -9.80 16.13
N LEU A 32 8.39 -9.56 17.42
CA LEU A 32 7.08 -9.83 18.03
C LEU A 32 6.00 -8.88 17.50
N GLY A 33 6.32 -7.61 17.27
CA GLY A 33 5.39 -6.64 16.68
C GLY A 33 4.96 -7.02 15.27
N LEU A 34 5.89 -7.49 14.42
CA LEU A 34 5.59 -7.92 13.05
C LEU A 34 4.78 -9.22 13.00
N ILE A 35 5.10 -10.19 13.87
CA ILE A 35 4.43 -11.50 13.90
C ILE A 35 3.02 -11.40 14.50
N PHE A 36 2.84 -10.63 15.59
CA PHE A 36 1.56 -10.51 16.29
C PHE A 36 0.57 -9.60 15.55
N MET A 37 1.04 -8.53 14.87
CA MET A 37 0.16 -7.66 14.09
C MET A 37 -0.31 -8.32 12.78
N GLY A 38 0.57 -9.08 12.10
CA GLY A 38 0.19 -9.80 10.89
C GLY A 38 -0.94 -10.81 11.16
N THR A 39 -0.89 -11.55 12.26
CA THR A 39 -1.86 -12.61 12.56
C THR A 39 -3.20 -12.11 13.13
N VAL A 40 -3.19 -11.07 13.98
CA VAL A 40 -4.44 -10.54 14.57
C VAL A 40 -5.26 -9.74 13.55
N HIS A 41 -4.60 -9.04 12.62
CA HIS A 41 -5.29 -8.30 11.55
C HIS A 41 -5.94 -9.26 10.53
N THR A 42 -5.21 -10.30 10.09
CA THR A 42 -5.74 -11.35 9.19
C THR A 42 -6.99 -12.05 9.76
N MET A 43 -7.02 -12.36 11.07
CA MET A 43 -8.17 -13.04 11.68
C MET A 43 -9.41 -12.15 11.82
N LEU A 44 -9.24 -10.85 12.03
CA LEU A 44 -10.35 -9.89 12.10
C LEU A 44 -10.94 -9.61 10.71
N GLU A 45 -10.11 -9.61 9.67
CA GLU A 45 -10.52 -9.34 8.30
C GLU A 45 -11.35 -10.45 7.65
N ILE A 46 -10.97 -11.72 7.80
CA ILE A 46 -11.75 -12.86 7.27
C ILE A 46 -13.19 -12.85 7.83
N ARG A 47 -13.36 -12.38 9.07
CA ARG A 47 -14.67 -12.23 9.72
C ARG A 47 -15.42 -10.97 9.27
N ALA A 48 -14.72 -9.87 9.02
CA ALA A 48 -15.32 -8.61 8.58
C ALA A 48 -15.85 -8.67 7.13
N THR A 49 -15.15 -9.37 6.22
CA THR A 49 -15.60 -9.59 4.82
C THR A 49 -16.97 -10.28 4.75
N ARG A 50 -17.34 -11.05 5.78
CA ARG A 50 -18.63 -11.75 5.86
C ARG A 50 -19.82 -10.84 6.22
N HIS A 51 -19.58 -9.67 6.82
CA HIS A 51 -20.60 -8.75 7.30
C HIS A 51 -20.98 -7.63 6.31
N TYR A 52 -20.19 -7.43 5.25
CA TYR A 52 -20.38 -6.35 4.28
C TYR A 52 -21.40 -6.68 3.17
N LEU A 53 -21.86 -7.94 3.08
CA LEU A 53 -22.76 -8.40 2.01
C LEU A 53 -24.24 -7.92 2.14
N GLU A 54 -24.56 -7.02 3.06
CA GLU A 54 -25.97 -6.72 3.42
C GLU A 54 -26.42 -5.26 3.27
N SER A 55 -25.66 -4.34 2.67
CA SER A 55 -26.16 -2.97 2.49
C SER A 55 -25.81 -2.29 1.16
N GLU A 56 -26.74 -2.32 0.22
CA GLU A 56 -26.82 -1.38 -0.90
C GLU A 56 -28.22 -0.76 -0.98
N ASN A 57 -28.29 0.58 -0.99
CA ASN A 57 -29.08 1.42 -1.90
C ASN A 57 -29.41 2.81 -1.31
N ASN A 58 -28.91 3.88 -1.94
CA ASN A 58 -29.71 4.91 -2.61
C ASN A 58 -28.85 6.11 -3.03
N ALA A 59 -29.00 6.53 -4.29
CA ALA A 59 -28.29 7.67 -4.89
C ALA A 59 -29.31 8.60 -5.55
N THR A 60 -29.34 9.87 -5.13
CA THR A 60 -29.88 11.00 -5.94
C THR A 60 -29.56 12.33 -5.24
N SER A 61 -28.33 12.81 -5.44
CA SER A 61 -27.89 14.21 -5.27
C SER A 61 -26.44 14.45 -5.73
N VAL A 62 -25.84 13.45 -6.40
CA VAL A 62 -24.37 13.24 -6.54
C VAL A 62 -23.80 13.86 -7.83
N GLU A 63 -24.61 14.14 -8.83
CA GLU A 63 -24.14 14.51 -10.19
C GLU A 63 -23.37 15.85 -10.24
N SER A 64 -23.72 16.85 -9.42
CA SER A 64 -23.31 18.24 -9.69
C SER A 64 -21.84 18.61 -9.38
N LEU A 65 -21.14 17.88 -8.49
CA LEU A 65 -19.73 18.17 -8.15
C LEU A 65 -18.75 17.34 -8.99
N GLN A 66 -19.11 16.09 -9.28
CA GLN A 66 -18.29 15.20 -10.10
C GLN A 66 -18.31 15.66 -11.57
N GLU A 67 -19.45 16.16 -12.05
CA GLU A 67 -19.59 16.75 -13.40
C GLU A 67 -18.74 18.02 -13.58
N GLN A 68 -18.62 18.87 -12.56
CA GLN A 68 -17.77 20.08 -12.64
C GLN A 68 -16.26 19.78 -12.68
N ALA A 69 -15.81 18.69 -12.04
CA ALA A 69 -14.42 18.25 -12.11
C ALA A 69 -14.08 17.60 -13.48
N VAL A 70 -15.07 16.98 -14.12
CA VAL A 70 -14.97 16.36 -15.46
C VAL A 70 -14.90 17.40 -16.58
N ILE A 71 -15.72 18.45 -16.53
CA ILE A 71 -15.88 19.42 -17.64
C ILE A 71 -14.63 20.30 -17.90
N LYS A 72 -13.67 20.39 -16.96
CA LYS A 72 -12.51 21.29 -17.08
C LYS A 72 -11.22 20.64 -17.58
N ASP A 73 -11.19 19.33 -17.84
CA ASP A 73 -9.97 18.63 -18.27
C ASP A 73 -9.87 18.57 -19.81
N PRO A 74 -8.82 19.15 -20.44
CA PRO A 74 -8.59 19.05 -21.88
C PRO A 74 -8.45 17.61 -22.41
N GLN A 75 -8.21 16.64 -21.53
CA GLN A 75 -8.06 15.22 -21.86
C GLN A 75 -9.34 14.40 -21.56
N ALA A 76 -10.46 15.04 -21.19
CA ALA A 76 -11.67 14.36 -20.70
C ALA A 76 -12.26 13.32 -21.69
N GLU A 77 -12.07 13.47 -22.99
CA GLU A 77 -12.59 12.50 -23.98
C GLU A 77 -11.75 11.21 -24.07
N GLN A 78 -10.58 11.17 -23.42
CA GLN A 78 -9.65 10.02 -23.47
C GLN A 78 -9.96 8.98 -22.39
N ASP A 79 -9.51 7.75 -22.66
CA ASP A 79 -9.58 6.55 -21.81
C ASP A 79 -8.17 6.10 -21.37
N THR A 80 -7.19 7.01 -21.45
CA THR A 80 -5.79 6.75 -21.11
C THR A 80 -5.55 6.87 -19.61
N ILE A 81 -4.49 6.22 -19.12
CA ILE A 81 -4.14 6.10 -17.70
C ILE A 81 -2.69 6.56 -17.47
N HIS A 82 -2.50 7.43 -16.48
CA HIS A 82 -1.21 7.77 -15.90
C HIS A 82 -1.12 7.11 -14.53
N THR A 83 -0.24 6.12 -14.40
CA THR A 83 0.00 5.44 -13.13
C THR A 83 0.95 6.24 -12.24
N ILE A 84 0.62 6.38 -10.96
CA ILE A 84 1.49 6.97 -9.95
C ILE A 84 1.67 6.04 -8.77
N CYS A 85 2.84 6.06 -8.14
CA CYS A 85 3.07 5.40 -6.86
C CYS A 85 3.83 6.32 -5.90
N THR A 86 3.62 6.17 -4.60
CA THR A 86 4.42 6.88 -3.59
C THR A 86 5.52 5.98 -3.04
N SER A 87 6.70 6.53 -2.77
CA SER A 87 7.84 5.79 -2.24
C SER A 87 8.68 6.63 -1.29
N ASN A 88 9.13 6.03 -0.19
CA ASN A 88 10.10 6.64 0.73
C ASN A 88 11.57 6.35 0.33
N GLY A 89 11.78 5.59 -0.75
CA GLY A 89 13.11 5.22 -1.26
C GLY A 89 13.89 4.24 -0.37
N SER A 90 13.26 3.62 0.63
CA SER A 90 13.93 2.60 1.45
C SER A 90 14.24 1.34 0.63
N PRO A 91 15.28 0.55 0.98
CA PRO A 91 15.55 -0.73 0.31
C PRO A 91 14.34 -1.65 0.17
N TYR A 92 13.56 -1.77 1.25
CA TYR A 92 12.33 -2.55 1.28
C TYR A 92 11.34 -2.11 0.19
N VAL A 93 11.04 -0.80 0.11
CA VAL A 93 10.13 -0.24 -0.89
C VAL A 93 10.72 -0.29 -2.29
N ASN A 94 12.05 -0.10 -2.43
CA ASN A 94 12.73 -0.14 -3.72
C ASN A 94 12.70 -1.54 -4.34
N PHE A 95 12.92 -2.61 -3.57
CA PHE A 95 12.74 -3.99 -4.05
C PHE A 95 11.36 -4.20 -4.69
N GLN A 96 10.30 -3.78 -3.99
CA GLN A 96 8.92 -3.88 -4.45
C GLN A 96 8.69 -3.04 -5.73
N THR A 97 9.14 -1.78 -5.71
CA THR A 97 8.95 -0.81 -6.80
C THR A 97 9.56 -1.30 -8.11
N ARG A 98 10.73 -1.95 -8.07
CA ARG A 98 11.39 -2.45 -9.27
C ARG A 98 10.61 -3.58 -9.94
N ILE A 99 10.06 -4.50 -9.15
CA ILE A 99 9.20 -5.59 -9.66
C ILE A 99 7.91 -4.99 -10.24
N MET A 100 7.27 -4.07 -9.51
CA MET A 100 6.06 -3.40 -9.97
C MET A 100 6.29 -2.64 -11.28
N TYR A 101 7.36 -1.86 -11.39
CA TYR A 101 7.65 -1.10 -12.61
C TYR A 101 8.06 -2.01 -13.78
N GLY A 102 8.84 -3.06 -13.53
CA GLY A 102 9.16 -4.05 -14.54
C GLY A 102 7.91 -4.74 -15.11
N THR A 103 6.97 -5.14 -14.23
CA THR A 103 5.70 -5.72 -14.67
C THR A 103 4.78 -4.71 -15.34
N TYR A 104 4.78 -3.43 -14.91
CA TYR A 104 4.09 -2.35 -15.62
C TYR A 104 4.58 -2.23 -17.08
N LEU A 105 5.90 -2.20 -17.30
CA LEU A 105 6.47 -2.13 -18.65
C LEU A 105 6.11 -3.35 -19.49
N LYS A 106 6.10 -4.54 -18.87
CA LYS A 106 5.65 -5.78 -19.52
C LYS A 106 4.20 -5.64 -20.01
N VAL A 107 3.26 -5.26 -19.14
CA VAL A 107 1.85 -5.14 -19.55
C VAL A 107 1.61 -3.97 -20.50
N GLN A 108 2.37 -2.87 -20.39
CA GLN A 108 2.30 -1.76 -21.35
C GLN A 108 2.61 -2.22 -22.78
N SER A 109 3.45 -3.25 -22.96
CA SER A 109 3.76 -3.83 -24.27
C SER A 109 2.72 -4.85 -24.79
N MET A 110 1.70 -5.19 -23.99
CA MET A 110 0.63 -6.12 -24.37
C MET A 110 -0.51 -5.38 -25.10
N PRO A 111 -1.39 -6.10 -25.83
CA PRO A 111 -2.59 -5.50 -26.41
C PRO A 111 -3.46 -4.80 -25.35
N GLY A 112 -3.84 -3.54 -25.61
CA GLY A 112 -4.55 -2.68 -24.66
C GLY A 112 -3.62 -1.93 -23.70
N GLY A 113 -2.32 -2.26 -23.69
CA GLY A 113 -1.29 -1.60 -22.90
C GLY A 113 -0.94 -0.20 -23.38
N GLU A 114 -1.27 0.14 -24.64
CA GLU A 114 -1.06 1.49 -25.20
C GLU A 114 -1.87 2.58 -24.48
N LYS A 115 -2.89 2.19 -23.71
CA LYS A 115 -3.67 3.10 -22.85
C LYS A 115 -2.95 3.47 -21.55
N LEU A 116 -1.93 2.69 -21.14
CA LEU A 116 -1.05 3.03 -20.03
C LEU A 116 0.04 3.97 -20.55
N VAL A 117 -0.21 5.27 -20.54
CA VAL A 117 0.62 6.24 -21.30
C VAL A 117 1.77 6.83 -20.49
N ALA A 118 1.72 6.73 -19.16
CA ALA A 118 2.76 7.26 -18.28
C ALA A 118 2.81 6.55 -16.94
N PHE A 119 3.99 6.60 -16.31
CA PHE A 119 4.25 6.15 -14.95
C PHE A 119 5.08 7.20 -14.24
N THR A 120 4.70 7.62 -13.03
CA THR A 120 5.50 8.51 -12.18
C THR A 120 5.64 7.95 -10.77
N ARG A 121 6.88 7.75 -10.31
CA ARG A 121 7.19 7.52 -8.90
C ARG A 121 7.28 8.85 -8.18
N ILE A 122 6.44 9.06 -7.16
CA ILE A 122 6.51 10.21 -6.26
C ILE A 122 7.38 9.82 -5.06
N LEU A 123 8.66 10.20 -5.14
CA LEU A 123 9.66 9.96 -4.10
C LEU A 123 9.59 11.05 -3.03
N HIS A 124 9.22 10.72 -1.81
CA HIS A 124 9.23 11.65 -0.67
C HIS A 124 10.49 11.43 0.18
N ARG A 125 11.59 12.05 -0.24
CA ARG A 125 12.94 11.86 0.31
C ARG A 125 13.78 13.11 0.07
N THR A 126 14.71 13.44 0.99
CA THR A 126 15.52 14.68 0.85
C THR A 126 16.51 14.63 -0.30
N LYS A 127 16.85 13.43 -0.78
CA LYS A 127 17.80 13.19 -1.87
C LYS A 127 17.28 12.11 -2.83
N PRO A 128 17.70 12.15 -4.11
CA PRO A 128 17.54 11.02 -5.01
C PRO A 128 18.01 9.69 -4.39
N ASP A 129 17.28 8.61 -4.67
CA ASP A 129 17.67 7.25 -4.30
C ASP A 129 18.28 6.49 -5.50
N VAL A 130 18.62 5.21 -5.29
CA VAL A 130 19.23 4.35 -6.31
C VAL A 130 18.36 4.10 -7.55
N LEU A 131 17.05 4.29 -7.44
CA LEU A 131 16.07 4.09 -8.52
C LEU A 131 15.74 5.38 -9.26
N TYR A 132 16.28 6.53 -8.85
CA TYR A 132 15.91 7.84 -9.41
C TYR A 132 16.10 7.91 -10.94
N ASP A 133 17.19 7.33 -11.46
CA ASP A 133 17.45 7.28 -12.91
C ASP A 133 16.81 6.07 -13.61
N GLU A 134 16.29 5.09 -12.87
CA GLU A 134 15.70 3.87 -13.45
C GLU A 134 14.21 4.05 -13.74
N ILE A 135 13.50 4.79 -12.88
CA ILE A 135 12.05 4.95 -12.93
C ILE A 135 11.74 6.44 -13.03
N PRO A 136 10.86 6.89 -13.95
CA PRO A 136 10.46 8.29 -14.00
C PRO A 136 9.97 8.77 -12.63
N THR A 137 10.67 9.75 -12.06
CA THR A 137 10.53 10.11 -10.65
C THR A 137 10.28 11.61 -10.49
N PHE A 138 9.23 11.96 -9.76
CA PHE A 138 9.08 13.27 -9.14
C PHE A 138 9.56 13.19 -7.70
N ARG A 139 10.48 14.07 -7.29
CA ARG A 139 10.93 14.15 -5.90
C ARG A 139 10.16 15.23 -5.17
N ALA A 140 9.39 14.83 -4.17
CA ALA A 140 8.79 15.73 -3.20
C ALA A 140 9.76 15.96 -2.02
N GLU A 141 9.71 17.15 -1.44
CA GLU A 141 10.38 17.40 -0.16
C GLU A 141 9.60 16.73 0.98
N PRO A 142 10.22 15.84 1.77
CA PRO A 142 9.49 15.14 2.83
C PRO A 142 9.12 16.10 3.97
N LEU A 143 7.92 15.94 4.53
CA LEU A 143 7.54 16.57 5.80
C LEU A 143 8.41 16.05 6.95
N THR A 144 8.90 14.81 6.81
CA THR A 144 9.66 14.13 7.84
C THR A 144 11.05 13.72 7.32
N PRO A 145 12.00 14.66 7.16
CA PRO A 145 13.35 14.38 6.63
C PRO A 145 14.11 13.25 7.32
N ALA A 146 13.82 12.99 8.61
CA ALA A 146 14.41 11.89 9.36
C ALA A 146 14.09 10.50 8.75
N CYS A 147 12.95 10.37 8.06
CA CYS A 147 12.53 9.15 7.36
C CYS A 147 13.50 8.72 6.26
N ASP A 148 14.42 9.57 5.80
CA ASP A 148 15.50 9.17 4.90
C ASP A 148 16.33 8.01 5.48
N ASN A 149 16.51 8.01 6.81
CA ASN A 149 17.19 6.92 7.51
C ASN A 149 16.17 6.01 8.20
N TRP A 150 15.31 6.58 9.05
CA TRP A 150 14.32 5.83 9.79
C TRP A 150 13.25 6.74 10.40
N CYS A 151 12.01 6.30 10.35
CA CYS A 151 10.90 6.84 11.12
C CYS A 151 9.83 5.76 11.30
N GLU A 152 8.96 5.94 12.29
CA GLU A 152 7.92 4.95 12.60
C GLU A 152 6.87 4.83 11.49
N PHE A 153 6.50 5.96 10.87
CA PHE A 153 5.40 5.99 9.91
C PHE A 153 5.69 6.87 8.70
N PRO A 154 6.52 6.40 7.75
CA PRO A 154 6.84 7.16 6.53
C PRO A 154 5.62 7.45 5.64
N VAL A 155 4.51 6.75 5.88
CA VAL A 155 3.25 6.88 5.13
C VAL A 155 2.58 8.24 5.36
N SER A 156 2.88 8.95 6.46
CA SER A 156 2.34 10.30 6.73
C SER A 156 2.76 11.34 5.70
N ASP A 157 3.86 11.13 4.98
CA ASP A 157 4.39 12.08 4.00
C ASP A 157 3.70 11.96 2.63
N ARG A 158 2.99 10.85 2.37
CA ARG A 158 2.35 10.58 1.06
C ARG A 158 1.35 11.67 0.63
N PRO A 159 0.42 12.15 1.48
CA PRO A 159 -0.54 13.16 1.07
C PRO A 159 0.12 14.45 0.61
N ASP A 160 1.15 14.89 1.34
CA ASP A 160 1.91 16.09 1.01
C ASP A 160 2.74 15.91 -0.26
N ALA A 161 3.36 14.74 -0.44
CA ALA A 161 4.11 14.43 -1.64
C ALA A 161 3.25 14.43 -2.92
N VAL A 162 2.02 13.89 -2.83
CA VAL A 162 1.05 13.95 -3.93
C VAL A 162 0.56 15.38 -4.16
N GLU A 163 0.35 16.18 -3.11
CA GLU A 163 0.01 17.59 -3.25
C GLU A 163 1.11 18.39 -3.97
N GLN A 164 2.38 18.15 -3.62
CA GLN A 164 3.52 18.77 -4.30
C GLN A 164 3.58 18.39 -5.78
N TRP A 165 3.32 17.11 -6.11
CA TRP A 165 3.28 16.66 -7.51
C TRP A 165 2.14 17.33 -8.29
N LEU A 166 0.94 17.44 -7.71
CA LEU A 166 -0.18 18.13 -8.33
C LEU A 166 0.10 19.62 -8.54
N LYS A 167 0.69 20.31 -7.54
CA LYS A 167 1.10 21.72 -7.66
C LYS A 167 2.18 21.93 -8.71
N ALA A 168 3.13 21.01 -8.82
CA ALA A 168 4.11 21.03 -9.90
C ALA A 168 3.43 20.88 -11.26
N ALA A 169 2.44 19.98 -11.37
CA ALA A 169 1.68 19.77 -12.59
C ALA A 169 0.75 20.96 -12.97
N GLU A 170 0.42 21.86 -12.04
CA GLU A 170 -0.23 23.14 -12.37
C GLU A 170 0.73 24.08 -13.11
N SER A 171 2.02 24.05 -12.76
CA SER A 171 3.05 24.85 -13.43
C SER A 171 3.56 24.20 -14.72
N ASP A 172 3.59 22.87 -14.75
CA ASP A 172 3.95 22.05 -15.91
C ASP A 172 2.87 20.99 -16.18
N PRO A 173 1.84 21.32 -16.99
CA PRO A 173 0.78 20.37 -17.33
C PRO A 173 1.24 19.09 -18.02
N SER A 174 2.47 19.06 -18.57
CA SER A 174 3.02 17.85 -19.21
C SER A 174 3.31 16.73 -18.21
N MET A 175 3.37 17.05 -16.91
CA MET A 175 3.53 16.08 -15.83
C MET A 175 2.32 15.15 -15.68
N ILE A 176 1.11 15.56 -16.07
CA ILE A 176 -0.09 14.71 -16.05
C ILE A 176 -0.49 14.37 -17.48
N ARG A 177 -0.13 13.15 -17.90
CA ARG A 177 -0.23 12.70 -19.30
C ARG A 177 -1.52 11.95 -19.66
N ALA A 178 -2.45 11.84 -18.73
CA ALA A 178 -3.72 11.15 -18.92
C ALA A 178 -4.82 11.75 -18.03
N PRO A 179 -6.10 11.65 -18.39
CA PRO A 179 -7.21 12.12 -17.56
C PRO A 179 -7.46 11.20 -16.36
N TRP A 180 -7.20 9.90 -16.49
CA TRP A 180 -7.25 8.94 -15.39
C TRP A 180 -5.89 8.82 -14.72
N ILE A 181 -5.89 8.96 -13.41
CA ILE A 181 -4.77 8.66 -12.54
C ILE A 181 -5.03 7.30 -11.90
N LEU A 182 -4.09 6.38 -12.06
CA LEU A 182 -4.06 5.14 -11.30
C LEU A 182 -3.05 5.29 -10.17
N MET A 183 -3.52 5.55 -8.95
CA MET A 183 -2.66 5.62 -7.77
C MET A 183 -2.51 4.23 -7.15
N ILE A 184 -1.26 3.77 -7.02
CA ILE A 184 -0.93 2.42 -6.55
C ILE A 184 0.15 2.41 -5.47
N GLU A 185 0.24 1.30 -4.73
CA GLU A 185 1.34 1.02 -3.81
C GLU A 185 2.42 0.18 -4.50
N THR A 186 3.63 0.15 -3.91
CA THR A 186 4.79 -0.46 -4.54
C THR A 186 4.74 -1.99 -4.57
N ASP A 187 3.89 -2.61 -3.75
CA ASP A 187 3.71 -4.06 -3.62
C ASP A 187 2.65 -4.65 -4.55
N TYR A 188 2.49 -4.08 -5.74
CA TYR A 188 1.65 -4.64 -6.79
C TYR A 188 2.47 -5.33 -7.86
N VAL A 189 1.90 -6.38 -8.46
CA VAL A 189 2.44 -7.07 -9.64
C VAL A 189 1.42 -6.94 -10.74
N TRP A 190 1.81 -6.36 -11.87
CA TRP A 190 0.92 -6.28 -13.03
C TRP A 190 0.81 -7.63 -13.74
N HIS A 191 -0.44 -8.05 -14.00
CA HIS A 191 -0.78 -9.28 -14.69
C HIS A 191 -1.25 -9.00 -16.12
N LYS A 192 -2.10 -7.97 -16.30
CA LYS A 192 -2.65 -7.55 -17.59
C LYS A 192 -2.90 -6.03 -17.63
N PRO A 193 -3.04 -5.41 -18.81
CA PRO A 193 -3.39 -3.99 -18.91
C PRO A 193 -4.73 -3.67 -18.23
N LEU A 194 -4.75 -2.63 -17.39
CA LEU A 194 -5.98 -2.05 -16.87
C LEU A 194 -6.64 -1.19 -17.95
N GLN A 195 -7.96 -1.33 -18.11
CA GLN A 195 -8.75 -0.51 -19.03
C GLN A 195 -9.60 0.49 -18.24
N ALA A 196 -9.62 1.73 -18.70
CA ALA A 196 -10.50 2.78 -18.17
C ALA A 196 -11.64 3.07 -19.15
N PRO A 197 -12.82 3.50 -18.68
CA PRO A 197 -13.81 4.10 -19.57
C PRO A 197 -13.33 5.50 -20.02
N ARG A 198 -14.05 6.15 -20.95
CA ARG A 198 -13.80 7.56 -21.25
C ARG A 198 -13.93 8.41 -19.98
N ALA A 199 -13.02 9.36 -19.78
CA ALA A 199 -13.00 10.23 -18.61
C ALA A 199 -14.12 11.28 -18.58
N ASP A 200 -14.96 11.39 -19.60
CA ASP A 200 -16.17 12.21 -19.61
C ASP A 200 -17.44 11.38 -19.43
N SER A 201 -17.31 10.05 -19.32
CA SER A 201 -18.45 9.19 -19.04
C SER A 201 -18.93 9.33 -17.60
N GLY A 202 -20.19 8.99 -17.36
CA GLY A 202 -20.77 8.88 -16.02
C GLY A 202 -20.29 7.68 -15.19
N ALA A 203 -19.27 6.94 -15.66
CA ALA A 203 -18.69 5.83 -14.91
C ALA A 203 -18.02 6.35 -13.63
N LEU A 204 -18.21 5.66 -12.50
CA LEU A 204 -17.53 6.01 -11.26
C LEU A 204 -16.04 5.66 -11.33
N SER A 205 -15.25 6.39 -10.56
CA SER A 205 -13.87 6.03 -10.25
C SER A 205 -13.83 4.71 -9.48
N ILE A 206 -12.81 3.89 -9.70
CA ILE A 206 -12.74 2.54 -9.15
C ILE A 206 -11.77 2.56 -7.97
N ALA A 207 -12.19 1.98 -6.85
CA ALA A 207 -11.34 1.81 -5.67
C ALA A 207 -11.45 0.38 -5.15
N PHE A 208 -10.45 -0.06 -4.38
CA PHE A 208 -10.52 -1.34 -3.69
C PHE A 208 -11.21 -1.17 -2.32
N PRO A 209 -12.23 -1.99 -1.99
CA PRO A 209 -12.82 -2.00 -0.66
C PRO A 209 -11.91 -2.76 0.33
N PHE A 210 -11.45 -2.07 1.36
CA PHE A 210 -10.68 -2.66 2.45
C PHE A 210 -11.60 -2.97 3.63
N GLY A 211 -11.90 -4.26 3.84
CA GLY A 211 -12.84 -4.71 4.87
C GLY A 211 -12.45 -4.33 6.32
N TYR A 212 -11.18 -4.00 6.57
CA TYR A 212 -10.69 -3.51 7.85
C TYR A 212 -10.89 -2.01 8.07
N ILE A 213 -11.23 -1.24 7.03
CA ILE A 213 -11.59 0.17 7.16
C ILE A 213 -13.06 0.25 7.52
N VAL A 214 -13.34 0.31 8.82
CA VAL A 214 -14.72 0.35 9.35
C VAL A 214 -14.94 1.64 10.16
N PRO A 215 -15.25 2.77 9.50
CA PRO A 215 -15.44 4.08 10.15
C PRO A 215 -16.44 4.08 11.32
N ASN A 216 -17.53 3.33 11.19
CA ASN A 216 -18.59 3.29 12.20
C ASN A 216 -18.37 2.24 13.30
N ALA A 217 -17.19 1.61 13.36
CA ALA A 217 -16.85 0.66 14.41
C ALA A 217 -16.94 1.36 15.79
N PRO A 218 -17.57 0.73 16.82
CA PRO A 218 -17.81 1.40 18.10
C PRO A 218 -16.58 2.07 18.74
N PRO A 219 -15.37 1.48 18.72
CA PRO A 219 -14.17 2.11 19.29
C PRO A 219 -13.69 3.36 18.53
N LEU A 220 -14.06 3.49 17.24
CA LEU A 220 -13.58 4.53 16.35
C LEU A 220 -14.53 5.72 16.23
N ARG A 221 -15.82 5.56 16.57
CA ARG A 221 -16.85 6.61 16.39
C ARG A 221 -16.42 7.98 16.90
N GLY A 222 -15.86 8.05 18.10
CA GLY A 222 -15.40 9.31 18.70
C GLY A 222 -14.32 10.01 17.87
N VAL A 223 -13.27 9.28 17.47
CA VAL A 223 -12.19 9.86 16.65
C VAL A 223 -12.63 10.15 15.22
N MET A 224 -13.55 9.35 14.67
CA MET A 224 -14.11 9.62 13.35
C MET A 224 -14.98 10.88 13.35
N ARG A 225 -15.71 11.19 14.42
CA ARG A 225 -16.48 12.44 14.52
C ARG A 225 -15.63 13.70 14.59
N LEU A 226 -14.37 13.62 15.04
CA LEU A 226 -13.43 14.74 14.95
C LEU A 226 -13.05 15.08 13.51
N MET A 227 -13.11 14.09 12.61
CA MET A 227 -12.74 14.23 11.20
C MET A 227 -13.96 14.35 10.28
N TYR A 228 -15.10 13.78 10.67
CA TYR A 228 -16.39 13.79 9.97
C TYR A 228 -17.54 14.11 10.94
N PRO A 229 -17.75 15.41 11.24
CA PRO A 229 -18.77 15.88 12.17
C PRO A 229 -20.19 15.45 11.80
N GLU A 230 -21.13 15.49 12.75
CA GLU A 230 -22.51 15.03 12.52
C GLU A 230 -23.23 15.80 11.41
N GLU A 231 -22.95 17.10 11.29
CA GLU A 231 -23.47 17.97 10.23
C GLU A 231 -23.01 17.58 8.82
N LYS A 232 -21.97 16.75 8.70
CA LYS A 232 -21.51 16.21 7.40
C LYS A 232 -22.23 14.92 7.01
N GLY A 233 -22.90 14.25 7.94
CA GLY A 233 -23.68 13.04 7.68
C GLY A 233 -23.35 11.86 8.61
N PRO A 234 -23.99 10.70 8.42
CA PRO A 234 -23.67 9.49 9.16
C PRO A 234 -22.27 8.95 8.81
N LEU A 235 -21.60 8.30 9.77
CA LEU A 235 -20.29 7.68 9.55
C LEU A 235 -20.30 6.53 8.50
N SER A 236 -21.48 6.02 8.16
CA SER A 236 -21.67 5.05 7.08
C SER A 236 -21.44 5.64 5.69
N ASP A 237 -21.42 6.97 5.54
CA ASP A 237 -21.12 7.63 4.26
C ASP A 237 -19.63 7.57 3.91
N ILE A 238 -18.78 7.28 4.91
CA ILE A 238 -17.34 7.16 4.74
C ILE A 238 -17.05 5.81 4.08
N PRO A 239 -16.51 5.77 2.85
CA PRO A 239 -16.24 4.52 2.15
C PRO A 239 -15.19 3.70 2.89
N ASN A 240 -15.32 2.38 2.83
CA ASN A 240 -14.34 1.43 3.37
C ASN A 240 -13.18 1.26 2.40
N THR A 241 -12.40 2.30 2.14
CA THR A 241 -11.30 2.27 1.16
C THR A 241 -10.03 2.97 1.68
N GLY A 242 -9.08 3.23 0.79
CA GLY A 242 -7.85 3.95 1.03
C GLY A 242 -7.33 4.58 -0.27
N PRO A 243 -6.17 5.25 -0.25
CA PRO A 243 -5.66 5.96 -1.43
C PRO A 243 -5.26 5.03 -2.59
N ALA A 244 -4.89 3.79 -2.32
CA ALA A 244 -4.35 2.87 -3.31
C ALA A 244 -4.84 1.42 -3.08
N PRO A 245 -5.14 0.64 -4.13
CA PRO A 245 -5.19 1.08 -5.53
C PRO A 245 -6.45 1.92 -5.78
N MET A 246 -6.32 2.93 -6.63
CA MET A 246 -7.46 3.71 -7.09
C MET A 246 -7.26 4.21 -8.51
N LEU A 247 -8.28 4.02 -9.35
CA LEU A 247 -8.38 4.66 -10.65
C LEU A 247 -9.40 5.80 -10.55
N LEU A 248 -8.91 7.04 -10.59
CA LEU A 248 -9.74 8.24 -10.44
C LEU A 248 -9.33 9.32 -11.43
N ARG A 249 -10.22 10.28 -11.69
CA ARG A 249 -9.89 11.40 -12.58
C ARG A 249 -8.92 12.35 -11.91
N ALA A 250 -8.07 13.00 -12.71
CA ALA A 250 -7.12 13.99 -12.19
C ALA A 250 -7.81 15.15 -11.44
N GLY A 251 -9.03 15.54 -11.85
CA GLY A 251 -9.85 16.53 -11.15
C GLY A 251 -10.32 16.07 -9.76
N GLU A 252 -10.72 14.80 -9.63
CA GLU A 252 -11.12 14.21 -8.34
C GLU A 252 -9.92 14.10 -7.40
N LEU A 253 -8.75 13.69 -7.92
CA LEU A 253 -7.54 13.63 -7.11
C LEU A 253 -7.18 15.02 -6.54
N ARG A 254 -7.27 16.08 -7.35
CA ARG A 254 -7.06 17.48 -6.91
C ARG A 254 -8.06 17.92 -5.84
N LEU A 255 -9.30 17.44 -5.92
CA LEU A 255 -10.33 17.73 -4.93
C LEU A 255 -10.03 17.04 -3.59
N LEU A 256 -9.57 15.78 -3.62
CA LEU A 256 -9.37 14.96 -2.42
C LEU A 256 -8.08 15.27 -1.66
N VAL A 257 -6.99 15.56 -2.36
CA VAL A 257 -5.64 15.67 -1.77
C VAL A 257 -5.53 16.75 -0.67
N PRO A 258 -6.12 17.95 -0.79
CA PRO A 258 -6.05 18.95 0.27
C PRO A 258 -6.65 18.47 1.60
N ASP A 259 -7.82 17.84 1.57
CA ASP A 259 -8.45 17.28 2.77
C ASP A 259 -7.72 16.05 3.29
N TRP A 260 -7.23 15.18 2.39
CA TRP A 260 -6.40 14.03 2.76
C TRP A 260 -5.17 14.46 3.55
N LYS A 261 -4.43 15.48 3.06
CA LYS A 261 -3.28 16.06 3.75
C LYS A 261 -3.65 16.67 5.09
N ARG A 262 -4.70 17.50 5.13
CA ARG A 262 -5.17 18.15 6.36
C ARG A 262 -5.56 17.13 7.43
N LEU A 263 -6.28 16.07 7.03
CA LEU A 263 -6.73 15.00 7.94
C LEU A 263 -5.57 14.12 8.40
N ALA A 264 -4.63 13.78 7.52
CA ALA A 264 -3.42 13.06 7.92
C ALA A 264 -2.61 13.86 8.96
N ALA A 265 -2.44 15.18 8.75
CA ALA A 265 -1.78 16.05 9.72
C ALA A 265 -2.55 16.13 11.04
N HIS A 266 -3.90 16.22 10.99
CA HIS A 266 -4.72 16.15 12.19
C HIS A 266 -4.48 14.85 12.95
N ILE A 267 -4.54 13.70 12.28
CA ILE A 267 -4.29 12.40 12.91
C ILE A 267 -2.91 12.40 13.58
N GLU A 268 -1.86 12.81 12.87
CA GLU A 268 -0.49 12.77 13.39
C GLU A 268 -0.28 13.65 14.62
N ALA A 269 -1.03 14.75 14.73
CA ALA A 269 -1.01 15.66 15.88
C ALA A 269 -1.73 15.11 17.13
N HIS A 270 -2.57 14.08 17.01
CA HIS A 270 -3.43 13.58 18.09
C HIS A 270 -3.10 12.13 18.47
N ALA A 271 -2.49 11.92 19.65
CA ALA A 271 -2.03 10.61 20.11
C ALA A 271 -3.16 9.56 20.19
N GLU A 272 -4.34 9.94 20.69
CA GLU A 272 -5.50 9.04 20.76
C GLU A 272 -5.94 8.59 19.36
N THR A 273 -6.02 9.53 18.42
CA THR A 273 -6.40 9.25 17.03
C THR A 273 -5.40 8.31 16.36
N LYS A 274 -4.09 8.57 16.50
CA LYS A 274 -3.04 7.66 16.02
C LYS A 274 -3.18 6.26 16.60
N GLN A 275 -3.36 6.16 17.91
CA GLN A 275 -3.46 4.89 18.60
C GLN A 275 -4.67 4.08 18.13
N LYS A 276 -5.85 4.72 18.02
CA LYS A 276 -7.09 4.05 17.63
C LYS A 276 -7.12 3.63 16.15
N LEU A 277 -6.60 4.48 15.26
CA LEU A 277 -6.60 4.21 13.82
C LEU A 277 -5.40 3.34 13.38
N GLY A 278 -4.34 3.28 14.19
CA GLY A 278 -3.22 2.36 14.01
C GLY A 278 -2.45 2.56 12.71
N TRP A 279 -2.01 1.46 12.11
CA TRP A 279 -1.16 1.49 10.90
C TRP A 279 -1.91 1.96 9.64
N VAL A 280 -3.24 1.82 9.61
CA VAL A 280 -4.08 2.15 8.45
C VAL A 280 -4.68 3.56 8.55
N ARG A 281 -4.18 4.39 9.47
CA ARG A 281 -4.74 5.71 9.77
C ARG A 281 -4.71 6.71 8.61
N GLU A 282 -3.73 6.59 7.72
CA GLU A 282 -3.69 7.39 6.49
C GLU A 282 -4.85 7.01 5.54
N MET A 283 -5.19 5.72 5.44
CA MET A 283 -6.35 5.25 4.67
C MET A 283 -7.67 5.78 5.22
N TYR A 284 -7.79 5.93 6.55
CA TYR A 284 -8.93 6.60 7.16
C TYR A 284 -8.99 8.10 6.80
N ALA A 285 -7.85 8.81 6.78
CA ALA A 285 -7.81 10.19 6.32
C ALA A 285 -8.29 10.32 4.86
N TRP A 286 -7.85 9.42 3.97
CA TRP A 286 -8.31 9.36 2.59
C TRP A 286 -9.83 9.14 2.50
N SER A 287 -10.33 8.11 3.19
CA SER A 287 -11.75 7.77 3.14
C SER A 287 -12.65 8.88 3.67
N VAL A 288 -12.22 9.58 4.72
CA VAL A 288 -12.94 10.76 5.21
C VAL A 288 -12.87 11.91 4.20
N ALA A 289 -11.71 12.14 3.56
CA ALA A 289 -11.60 13.16 2.51
C ALA A 289 -12.57 12.88 1.34
N ALA A 290 -12.72 11.62 0.94
CA ALA A 290 -13.69 11.21 -0.07
C ALA A 290 -15.13 11.53 0.34
N ALA A 291 -15.50 11.22 1.59
CA ALA A 291 -16.82 11.52 2.12
C ALA A 291 -17.09 13.03 2.20
N LEU A 292 -16.14 13.81 2.71
CA LEU A 292 -16.27 15.27 2.83
C LEU A 292 -16.47 15.96 1.47
N ASN A 293 -15.91 15.38 0.41
CA ASN A 293 -15.97 15.89 -0.95
C ASN A 293 -17.02 15.18 -1.82
N ASN A 294 -17.84 14.29 -1.23
CA ASN A 294 -18.88 13.52 -1.92
C ASN A 294 -18.38 12.71 -3.14
N VAL A 295 -17.11 12.30 -3.17
CA VAL A 295 -16.59 11.46 -4.25
C VAL A 295 -17.02 10.01 -4.00
N LYS A 296 -17.66 9.41 -5.00
CA LYS A 296 -18.15 8.02 -4.94
C LYS A 296 -17.29 7.10 -5.80
N PHE A 297 -17.15 5.87 -5.34
CA PHE A 297 -16.33 4.86 -5.99
C PHE A 297 -17.12 3.61 -6.33
N ASP A 298 -16.76 2.97 -7.43
CA ASP A 298 -17.06 1.57 -7.70
C ASP A 298 -16.17 0.69 -6.80
N LEU A 299 -16.81 -0.07 -5.91
CA LEU A 299 -16.19 -0.87 -4.83
C LEU A 299 -16.48 -2.37 -4.98
N HIS A 300 -16.45 -2.89 -6.21
CA HIS A 300 -16.59 -4.33 -6.41
C HIS A 300 -15.51 -5.15 -5.68
N LEU A 301 -15.87 -6.35 -5.22
CA LEU A 301 -14.94 -7.36 -4.70
C LEU A 301 -14.49 -8.31 -5.82
N PRO A 302 -13.33 -9.00 -5.67
CA PRO A 302 -13.00 -10.14 -6.51
C PRO A 302 -14.16 -11.15 -6.59
N PRO A 303 -14.43 -11.77 -7.75
CA PRO A 303 -13.64 -11.72 -8.99
C PRO A 303 -13.98 -10.56 -9.95
N LYS A 304 -14.91 -9.65 -9.59
CA LYS A 304 -15.33 -8.52 -10.44
C LYS A 304 -14.50 -7.25 -10.25
N GLN A 305 -13.67 -7.22 -9.20
CA GLN A 305 -12.76 -6.13 -8.94
C GLN A 305 -11.69 -6.05 -10.05
N LYS A 306 -11.58 -4.88 -10.67
CA LYS A 306 -10.70 -4.65 -11.83
C LYS A 306 -9.27 -4.29 -11.44
N LEU A 307 -9.04 -3.78 -10.24
CA LEU A 307 -7.72 -3.30 -9.82
C LEU A 307 -6.83 -4.45 -9.35
N ILE A 308 -7.19 -5.09 -8.24
CA ILE A 308 -6.34 -6.09 -7.58
C ILE A 308 -7.11 -7.32 -7.15
N VAL A 309 -6.38 -8.43 -7.03
CA VAL A 309 -6.63 -9.54 -6.11
C VAL A 309 -5.51 -9.62 -5.08
N GLN A 310 -5.78 -10.20 -3.92
CA GLN A 310 -4.86 -10.28 -2.77
C GLN A 310 -4.52 -11.75 -2.43
N PRO A 311 -3.49 -12.35 -3.02
CA PRO A 311 -3.01 -13.65 -2.57
C PRO A 311 -2.42 -13.55 -1.15
N PRO A 312 -2.70 -14.49 -0.23
CA PRO A 312 -3.42 -15.74 -0.44
C PRO A 312 -4.92 -15.70 -0.04
N ALA A 313 -5.52 -14.52 0.10
CA ALA A 313 -6.93 -14.36 0.44
C ALA A 313 -7.86 -14.73 -0.73
N ASP A 314 -7.53 -14.26 -1.93
CA ASP A 314 -8.35 -14.47 -3.13
C ASP A 314 -7.96 -15.73 -3.92
N ARG A 315 -8.97 -16.44 -4.42
CA ARG A 315 -8.81 -17.75 -5.11
C ARG A 315 -8.84 -17.68 -6.62
N GLU A 316 -9.27 -16.57 -7.18
CA GLU A 316 -9.40 -16.40 -8.62
C GLU A 316 -8.98 -14.98 -8.98
N ILE A 317 -8.25 -14.83 -10.09
CA ILE A 317 -7.78 -13.52 -10.58
C ILE A 317 -8.98 -12.68 -11.07
N GLY A 318 -9.89 -13.32 -11.82
CA GLY A 318 -11.05 -12.65 -12.40
C GLY A 318 -10.67 -11.45 -13.26
N ASP A 319 -11.35 -10.32 -13.01
CA ASP A 319 -11.18 -9.09 -13.76
C ASP A 319 -9.92 -8.30 -13.38
N ALA A 320 -9.26 -8.64 -12.28
CA ALA A 320 -8.15 -7.85 -11.73
C ALA A 320 -6.96 -7.73 -12.68
N ALA A 321 -6.42 -6.51 -12.79
CA ALA A 321 -5.24 -6.19 -13.57
C ALA A 321 -3.93 -6.52 -12.83
N MET A 322 -3.96 -6.55 -11.50
CA MET A 322 -2.78 -6.69 -10.65
C MET A 322 -3.01 -7.68 -9.50
N PHE A 323 -1.90 -8.16 -8.94
CA PHE A 323 -1.86 -8.84 -7.64
C PHE A 323 -1.35 -7.87 -6.57
N HIS A 324 -1.86 -7.99 -5.35
CA HIS A 324 -1.37 -7.29 -4.17
C HIS A 324 -0.89 -8.30 -3.13
N TYR A 325 0.42 -8.32 -2.87
CA TYR A 325 1.08 -9.31 -1.98
C TYR A 325 1.40 -8.75 -0.59
N THR A 326 0.50 -7.94 -0.03
CA THR A 326 0.71 -7.39 1.33
C THR A 326 0.83 -8.49 2.40
N TRP A 327 0.08 -9.57 2.21
CA TRP A 327 0.08 -10.75 3.08
C TRP A 327 1.17 -11.73 2.65
N GLY A 328 2.07 -12.05 3.57
CA GLY A 328 3.02 -13.15 3.36
C GLY A 328 2.24 -14.44 3.13
N THR A 329 2.63 -15.21 2.12
CA THR A 329 2.03 -16.52 1.86
C THR A 329 2.98 -17.59 2.37
N VAL A 330 2.54 -18.38 3.36
CA VAL A 330 3.30 -19.52 3.88
C VAL A 330 2.54 -20.80 3.61
N ILE A 331 3.12 -21.67 2.81
CA ILE A 331 2.56 -22.99 2.51
C ILE A 331 3.22 -24.02 3.42
N ASN A 332 2.40 -24.72 4.19
CA ASN A 332 2.82 -25.81 5.05
C ASN A 332 2.21 -27.13 4.56
N ASP A 333 2.94 -28.23 4.70
CA ASP A 333 2.39 -29.58 4.59
C ASP A 333 1.91 -30.04 5.96
N VAL A 334 0.69 -30.59 6.02
CA VAL A 334 0.15 -31.19 7.24
C VAL A 334 -0.10 -32.67 7.00
N GLN A 335 0.79 -33.52 7.52
CA GLN A 335 0.70 -34.98 7.41
C GLN A 335 0.73 -35.61 8.79
N GLY A 336 -0.23 -36.48 9.10
CA GLY A 336 -0.28 -37.18 10.40
C GLY A 336 -0.43 -36.27 11.63
N GLY A 337 -0.76 -34.99 11.45
CA GLY A 337 -0.84 -33.99 12.52
C GLY A 337 0.40 -33.08 12.62
N ASP A 338 1.51 -33.43 11.98
CA ASP A 338 2.72 -32.60 11.95
C ASP A 338 2.63 -31.53 10.87
N LYS A 339 3.08 -30.30 11.20
CA LYS A 339 3.11 -29.15 10.29
C LYS A 339 4.54 -28.82 9.89
N VAL A 340 4.84 -28.90 8.58
CA VAL A 340 6.16 -28.58 8.02
C VAL A 340 6.04 -27.41 7.04
N LYS A 341 6.80 -26.32 7.23
CA LYS A 341 6.86 -25.20 6.28
C LYS A 341 7.57 -25.65 5.00
N LEU A 342 6.89 -25.60 3.86
CA LEU A 342 7.44 -25.99 2.56
C LEU A 342 7.92 -24.80 1.73
N TRP A 343 7.17 -23.70 1.78
CA TRP A 343 7.43 -22.54 0.95
C TRP A 343 6.88 -21.28 1.60
N GLU A 344 7.54 -20.16 1.32
CA GLU A 344 7.15 -18.84 1.83
C GLU A 344 7.52 -17.77 0.82
N PHE A 345 6.61 -16.83 0.62
CA PHE A 345 6.90 -15.54 0.04
C PHE A 345 6.35 -14.44 0.94
N ASP A 346 7.25 -13.65 1.52
CA ASP A 346 6.90 -12.43 2.25
C ASP A 346 7.91 -11.33 1.89
N LYS A 347 7.39 -10.21 1.39
CA LYS A 347 8.20 -9.03 1.05
C LYS A 347 9.03 -8.52 2.23
N ARG A 348 8.60 -8.79 3.48
CA ARG A 348 9.29 -8.40 4.72
C ARG A 348 10.64 -9.11 4.91
N THR A 349 10.92 -10.15 4.10
CA THR A 349 12.25 -10.78 4.05
C THR A 349 13.24 -10.04 3.15
N TYR A 350 12.78 -9.07 2.34
CA TYR A 350 13.59 -8.32 1.38
C TYR A 350 13.85 -6.87 1.83
N THR A 351 14.51 -6.71 2.98
CA THR A 351 14.81 -5.38 3.58
C THR A 351 16.25 -4.91 3.35
N ASP A 352 17.15 -5.79 2.92
CA ASP A 352 18.54 -5.45 2.62
C ASP A 352 18.66 -4.64 1.31
N ALA A 353 19.53 -3.64 1.29
CA ALA A 353 19.88 -2.85 0.12
C ALA A 353 20.30 -3.71 -1.08
N VAL A 354 20.97 -4.85 -0.85
CA VAL A 354 21.39 -5.75 -1.93
C VAL A 354 20.21 -6.25 -2.77
N HIS A 355 19.05 -6.50 -2.14
CA HIS A 355 17.86 -6.97 -2.85
C HIS A 355 17.25 -5.88 -3.74
N ALA A 356 17.34 -4.62 -3.34
CA ALA A 356 16.91 -3.50 -4.18
C ALA A 356 17.89 -3.28 -5.35
N LEU A 357 19.20 -3.39 -5.10
CA LEU A 357 20.23 -3.19 -6.12
C LEU A 357 20.23 -4.31 -7.18
N LYS A 358 20.00 -5.54 -6.76
CA LYS A 358 19.81 -6.70 -7.62
C LYS A 358 18.70 -7.59 -7.06
N VAL A 359 17.52 -7.46 -7.67
CA VAL A 359 16.34 -8.24 -7.29
C VAL A 359 16.63 -9.74 -7.53
N PRO A 360 16.59 -10.60 -6.50
CA PRO A 360 16.73 -12.03 -6.68
C PRO A 360 15.46 -12.61 -7.33
N LEU A 361 15.60 -13.72 -8.06
CA LEU A 361 14.44 -14.52 -8.46
C LEU A 361 13.69 -15.00 -7.22
N ILE A 362 12.37 -14.98 -7.30
CA ILE A 362 11.51 -15.43 -6.23
C ILE A 362 11.35 -16.95 -6.34
N PRO A 363 11.54 -17.72 -5.24
CA PRO A 363 11.38 -19.17 -5.30
C PRO A 363 9.99 -19.57 -5.78
N GLU A 364 9.92 -20.49 -6.73
CA GLU A 364 8.65 -21.06 -7.21
C GLU A 364 7.94 -21.84 -6.09
N PRO A 365 6.62 -21.70 -5.94
CA PRO A 365 5.89 -22.48 -4.96
C PRO A 365 5.77 -23.95 -5.43
N PRO A 366 5.65 -24.94 -4.52
CA PRO A 366 5.65 -26.36 -4.88
C PRO A 366 4.39 -26.78 -5.66
N PRO A 367 4.37 -27.92 -6.37
CA PRO A 367 3.13 -28.48 -6.91
C PRO A 367 2.09 -28.69 -5.81
N TRP A 368 0.82 -28.36 -6.08
CA TRP A 368 -0.26 -28.44 -5.11
C TRP A 368 -0.44 -29.86 -4.54
N ARG A 369 -0.80 -29.94 -3.25
CA ARG A 369 -1.28 -31.16 -2.58
C ARG A 369 -2.43 -30.83 -1.65
N SER A 370 -3.38 -31.75 -1.49
CA SER A 370 -4.55 -31.59 -0.62
C SER A 370 -4.22 -31.44 0.87
N THR A 371 -3.03 -31.83 1.29
CA THR A 371 -2.50 -31.67 2.65
C THR A 371 -2.00 -30.26 2.96
N PHE A 372 -1.90 -29.38 1.95
CA PHE A 372 -1.34 -28.05 2.14
C PHE A 372 -2.25 -27.13 2.95
N ARG A 373 -1.65 -26.37 3.86
CA ARG A 373 -2.31 -25.38 4.71
C ARG A 373 -1.54 -24.07 4.74
N LEU A 374 -2.26 -22.96 4.75
CA LEU A 374 -1.71 -21.62 5.00
C LEU A 374 -1.19 -21.51 6.44
N GLN A 375 -0.50 -20.40 6.74
CA GLN A 375 0.02 -20.10 8.08
C GLN A 375 -1.05 -20.18 9.18
N ASP A 376 -2.29 -19.79 8.88
CA ASP A 376 -3.45 -19.76 9.78
C ASP A 376 -4.24 -21.09 9.83
N GLY A 377 -3.79 -22.10 9.08
CA GLY A 377 -4.42 -23.41 9.03
C GLY A 377 -5.53 -23.57 7.99
N LEU A 378 -5.82 -22.54 7.18
CA LEU A 378 -6.77 -22.67 6.07
C LEU A 378 -6.25 -23.60 4.98
N ALA A 379 -7.15 -24.33 4.34
CA ALA A 379 -6.81 -25.21 3.21
C ALA A 379 -6.32 -24.39 2.01
N VAL A 380 -5.19 -24.82 1.44
CA VAL A 380 -4.74 -24.36 0.13
C VAL A 380 -5.38 -25.29 -0.91
N ASP A 381 -6.22 -24.75 -1.77
CA ASP A 381 -6.79 -25.46 -2.91
C ASP A 381 -6.00 -25.16 -4.20
N GLU A 382 -6.31 -25.89 -5.27
CA GLU A 382 -5.63 -25.71 -6.57
C GLU A 382 -5.80 -24.30 -7.13
N LYS A 383 -6.95 -23.66 -6.90
CA LYS A 383 -7.25 -22.32 -7.40
C LYS A 383 -6.37 -21.28 -6.73
N LEU A 384 -6.31 -21.29 -5.40
CA LEU A 384 -5.41 -20.44 -4.63
C LEU A 384 -3.95 -20.66 -5.05
N MET A 385 -3.55 -21.92 -5.21
CA MET A 385 -2.20 -22.25 -5.65
C MET A 385 -1.89 -21.68 -7.04
N ALA A 386 -2.85 -21.72 -7.96
CA ALA A 386 -2.71 -21.14 -9.30
C ALA A 386 -2.57 -19.61 -9.26
N VAL A 387 -3.34 -18.91 -8.41
CA VAL A 387 -3.21 -17.46 -8.22
C VAL A 387 -1.83 -17.09 -7.67
N VAL A 388 -1.36 -17.81 -6.64
CA VAL A 388 -0.02 -17.57 -6.06
C VAL A 388 1.07 -17.81 -7.10
N ARG A 389 0.97 -18.91 -7.86
CA ARG A 389 1.93 -19.21 -8.92
C ARG A 389 1.93 -18.14 -10.01
N ALA A 390 0.77 -17.72 -10.51
CA ALA A 390 0.67 -16.69 -11.55
C ALA A 390 1.34 -15.38 -11.12
N MET A 391 1.16 -14.98 -9.87
CA MET A 391 1.85 -13.81 -9.32
C MET A 391 3.38 -13.98 -9.33
N ILE A 392 3.89 -15.13 -8.86
CA ILE A 392 5.34 -15.41 -8.84
C ILE A 392 5.92 -15.50 -10.26
N ASP A 393 5.20 -16.13 -11.19
CA ASP A 393 5.57 -16.21 -12.61
C ASP A 393 5.69 -14.80 -13.21
N ASP A 394 4.75 -13.90 -12.93
CA ASP A 394 4.82 -12.52 -13.41
C ASP A 394 6.01 -11.76 -12.83
N MET A 395 6.29 -11.90 -11.53
CA MET A 395 7.50 -11.33 -10.92
C MET A 395 8.77 -11.88 -11.61
N ASN A 396 8.89 -13.20 -11.70
CA ASN A 396 10.07 -13.86 -12.25
C ASN A 396 10.26 -13.63 -13.75
N SER A 397 9.20 -13.32 -14.48
CA SER A 397 9.30 -12.99 -15.91
C SER A 397 10.05 -11.68 -16.19
N VAL A 398 10.03 -10.73 -15.25
CA VAL A 398 10.66 -9.41 -15.44
C VAL A 398 11.99 -9.27 -14.68
N ILE A 399 12.18 -10.00 -13.57
CA ILE A 399 13.37 -9.89 -12.73
C ILE A 399 14.70 -10.05 -13.51
N PRO A 400 14.87 -11.03 -14.42
CA PRO A 400 16.10 -11.16 -15.21
C PRO A 400 16.40 -9.96 -16.12
N GLN A 401 15.40 -9.15 -16.44
CA GLN A 401 15.50 -7.99 -17.33
C GLN A 401 15.81 -6.70 -16.55
N LEU A 402 15.66 -6.72 -15.22
CA LEU A 402 15.96 -5.58 -14.36
C LEU A 402 17.48 -5.32 -14.31
N LYS A 403 17.85 -4.04 -14.40
CA LYS A 403 19.26 -3.62 -14.39
C LYS A 403 19.98 -4.01 -13.09
N ASP A 404 21.21 -4.52 -13.17
CA ASP A 404 22.04 -4.67 -11.97
C ASP A 404 22.59 -3.29 -11.54
N LEU A 405 22.16 -2.79 -10.38
CA LEU A 405 22.55 -1.46 -9.89
C LEU A 405 23.79 -1.48 -8.98
N ARG A 406 24.36 -2.65 -8.70
CA ARG A 406 25.51 -2.76 -7.76
C ARG A 406 26.76 -2.03 -8.28
N SER A 407 26.90 -1.86 -9.58
CA SER A 407 28.02 -1.15 -10.21
C SER A 407 27.94 0.38 -10.09
N LYS A 408 26.79 0.96 -9.70
CA LYS A 408 26.67 2.41 -9.45
C LYS A 408 27.25 2.84 -8.10
N GLY A 409 27.66 1.92 -7.23
CA GLY A 409 28.18 2.21 -5.88
C GLY A 409 29.68 2.51 -5.80
N SER A 410 30.35 2.79 -6.92
CA SER A 410 31.82 2.93 -7.01
C SER A 410 32.32 4.29 -7.47
N SER A 411 31.47 5.32 -7.48
CA SER A 411 31.84 6.69 -7.88
C SER A 411 31.59 7.70 -6.78
#